data_AF-A0A7C6RVP9-F1
#
_entry.id   AF-A0A7C6RVP9-F1
#
_cell.length_a   1.000
_cell.length_b   1.000
_cell.length_c   1.000
_cell.angle_alpha   90.00
_cell.angle_beta   90.00
_cell.angle_gamma   90.00
#
_symmetry.space_group_name_H-M   'P 1'
#
loop_
_entity.id
_entity.type
_entity.pdbx_description
1 polymer ?
#
loop_
_entity_poly.entity_id
_entity_poly.type
_entity_poly.pdbx_seq_one_letter_code
_entity_poly.pdbx_strand_id
1 'polypeptide(L)'
;MAVIDSRVQEFIDQAMKNPGLGCCGKAGIAFRTLQKLRQQPGRSLDLELAAAEHYMFARWMVCEGRVGPTQMRVLVIGYDLKKLLDSVTGDPNREAVTDNPVSPPDIGVVAWGLKGVSDGSADHDRCNQAVSPPFWRPIEEIFGQSVQSPY
;
A
#
# COMPACT_ATOMS: atom_id res chain seq x y z
N MET A 1 12.58 5.68 13.57
CA MET A 1 12.70 7.11 13.17
C MET A 1 11.33 7.49 12.67
N ALA A 2 10.76 8.62 13.09
CA ALA A 2 9.42 9.00 12.64
C ALA A 2 9.43 9.35 11.15
N VAL A 3 8.45 8.86 10.40
CA VAL A 3 8.23 9.20 8.98
C VAL A 3 8.11 10.71 8.81
N ILE A 4 8.82 11.28 7.83
CA ILE A 4 8.77 12.71 7.50
C ILE A 4 7.72 12.98 6.41
N ASP A 5 6.59 13.58 6.77
CA ASP A 5 5.45 13.79 5.86
C ASP A 5 5.79 14.53 4.56
N SER A 6 6.66 15.53 4.61
CA SER A 6 7.08 16.28 3.41
C SER A 6 7.80 15.39 2.40
N ARG A 7 8.65 14.46 2.89
CA ARG A 7 9.37 13.49 2.05
C ARG A 7 8.43 12.46 1.43
N VAL A 8 7.43 12.01 2.20
CA VAL A 8 6.38 11.12 1.66
C VAL A 8 5.62 11.83 0.54
N GLN A 9 5.23 13.08 0.76
CA GLN A 9 4.53 13.90 -0.24
C GLN A 9 5.40 14.12 -1.49
N GLU A 10 6.70 14.38 -1.34
CA GLU A 10 7.63 14.48 -2.48
C GLU A 10 7.64 13.21 -3.35
N PHE A 11 7.70 12.02 -2.73
CA PHE A 11 7.64 10.75 -3.46
C PHE A 11 6.31 10.57 -4.18
N ILE A 12 5.21 10.87 -3.50
CA ILE A 12 3.85 10.85 -4.06
C ILE A 12 3.76 11.77 -5.28
N ASP A 13 4.16 13.03 -5.14
CA ASP A 13 4.05 14.04 -6.18
C ASP A 13 4.91 13.66 -7.39
N GLN A 14 6.13 13.16 -7.16
CA GLN A 14 7.00 12.66 -8.23
C GLN A 14 6.37 11.48 -8.97
N ALA A 15 5.81 10.49 -8.25
CA ALA A 15 5.16 9.33 -8.87
C ALA A 15 3.90 9.73 -9.65
N MET A 16 3.17 10.74 -9.17
CA MET A 16 1.95 11.27 -9.78
C MET A 16 2.21 12.23 -10.95
N LYS A 17 3.47 12.54 -11.30
CA LYS A 17 3.79 13.29 -12.54
C LYS A 17 3.55 12.46 -13.81
N ASN A 18 3.49 11.14 -13.69
CA ASN A 18 3.24 10.27 -14.84
C ASN A 18 1.81 10.48 -15.38
N PRO A 19 1.62 10.57 -16.71
CA PRO A 19 0.30 10.69 -17.32
C PRO A 19 -0.43 9.35 -17.20
N GLY A 20 -1.24 9.21 -16.15
CA GLY A 20 -2.07 8.02 -15.96
C GLY A 20 -3.32 8.02 -16.84
N LEU A 21 -3.89 6.82 -17.06
CA LEU A 21 -5.18 6.66 -17.72
C LEU A 21 -6.30 6.85 -16.69
N GLY A 22 -7.04 7.95 -16.81
CA GLY A 22 -8.19 8.24 -15.95
C GLY A 22 -7.83 8.49 -14.48
N CYS A 23 -8.88 8.63 -13.68
CA CYS A 23 -8.78 9.08 -12.29
C CYS A 23 -8.10 8.04 -11.37
N CYS A 24 -8.58 6.78 -11.36
CA CYS A 24 -8.00 5.72 -10.52
C CYS A 24 -6.70 5.14 -11.10
N GLY A 25 -6.58 5.04 -12.43
CA GLY A 25 -5.42 4.44 -13.09
C GLY A 25 -4.13 5.23 -12.84
N LYS A 26 -4.23 6.54 -12.59
CA LYS A 26 -3.11 7.38 -12.17
C LYS A 26 -2.51 6.94 -10.84
N ALA A 27 -3.34 6.60 -9.85
CA ALA A 27 -2.88 6.07 -8.56
C ALA A 27 -2.19 4.70 -8.72
N GLY A 28 -2.73 3.84 -9.60
CA GLY A 28 -2.12 2.54 -9.89
C GLY A 28 -0.74 2.64 -10.53
N ILE A 29 -0.56 3.57 -11.48
CA ILE A 29 0.75 3.83 -12.09
C ILE A 29 1.73 4.37 -11.04
N ALA A 30 1.30 5.34 -10.23
CA ALA A 30 2.13 5.90 -9.16
C ALA A 30 2.57 4.82 -8.16
N PHE A 31 1.65 3.93 -7.75
CA PHE A 31 1.98 2.76 -6.93
C PHE A 31 3.07 1.89 -7.59
N ARG A 32 2.91 1.51 -8.86
CA ARG A 32 3.91 0.66 -9.55
C ARG A 32 5.26 1.35 -9.70
N THR A 33 5.29 2.67 -9.86
CA THR A 33 6.53 3.45 -9.86
C THR A 33 7.23 3.38 -8.50
N LEU A 34 6.51 3.61 -7.41
CA LEU A 34 7.06 3.55 -6.05
C LEU A 34 7.49 2.14 -5.67
N GLN A 35 6.70 1.12 -6.03
CA GLN A 35 7.05 -0.29 -5.83
C GLN A 35 8.38 -0.65 -6.50
N LYS A 36 8.57 -0.26 -7.77
CA LYS A 36 9.84 -0.48 -8.48
C LYS A 36 11.01 0.24 -7.81
N LEU A 37 10.78 1.45 -7.28
CA LEU A 37 11.80 2.20 -6.56
C LEU A 37 12.18 1.49 -5.25
N ARG A 38 11.20 0.95 -4.52
CA ARG A 38 11.41 0.23 -3.25
C ARG A 38 12.11 -1.12 -3.42
N GLN A 39 11.94 -1.76 -4.59
CA GLN A 39 12.63 -3.00 -4.95
C GLN A 39 14.12 -2.81 -5.28
N GLN A 40 14.61 -1.56 -5.39
CA GLN A 40 16.04 -1.33 -5.57
C GLN A 40 16.82 -1.66 -4.29
N PRO A 41 18.05 -2.20 -4.40
CA PRO A 41 18.86 -2.55 -3.24
C PRO A 41 18.97 -1.41 -2.22
N GLY A 42 18.65 -1.72 -0.96
CA GLY A 42 18.72 -0.77 0.16
C GLY A 42 17.56 0.22 0.27
N ARG A 43 16.63 0.26 -0.70
CA ARG A 43 15.46 1.16 -0.67
C ARG A 43 14.28 0.60 0.12
N SER A 44 14.25 -0.70 0.39
CA SER A 44 13.12 -1.34 1.09
C SER A 44 12.94 -0.87 2.54
N LEU A 45 14.02 -0.36 3.16
CA LEU A 45 14.07 0.16 4.53
C LEU A 45 13.80 1.67 4.63
N ASP A 46 13.64 2.37 3.49
CA ASP A 46 13.24 3.79 3.45
C ASP A 46 11.76 3.89 3.83
N LEU A 47 11.49 4.35 5.06
CA LEU A 47 10.13 4.38 5.63
C LEU A 47 9.25 5.42 4.94
N GLU A 48 9.82 6.54 4.49
CA GLU A 48 9.11 7.55 3.71
C GLU A 48 8.67 6.98 2.35
N LEU A 49 9.54 6.22 1.70
CA LEU A 49 9.20 5.53 0.44
C LEU A 49 8.15 4.43 0.68
N ALA A 50 8.26 3.67 1.77
CA ALA A 50 7.27 2.67 2.15
C ALA A 50 5.90 3.30 2.43
N ALA A 51 5.85 4.42 3.15
CA ALA A 51 4.63 5.18 3.41
C ALA A 51 3.98 5.68 2.12
N ALA A 52 4.77 6.21 1.19
CA ALA A 52 4.29 6.66 -0.12
C ALA A 52 3.70 5.50 -0.95
N GLU A 53 4.39 4.35 -0.99
CA GLU A 53 3.91 3.16 -1.69
C GLU A 53 2.60 2.63 -1.08
N HIS A 54 2.53 2.50 0.25
CA HIS A 54 1.34 2.02 0.95
C HIS A 54 0.14 2.96 0.75
N TYR A 55 0.37 4.28 0.79
CA TYR A 55 -0.63 5.29 0.46
C TYR A 55 -1.20 5.07 -0.96
N MET A 56 -0.32 4.93 -1.96
CA MET A 56 -0.75 4.77 -3.36
C MET A 56 -1.44 3.43 -3.62
N PHE A 57 -0.97 2.35 -2.99
CA PHE A 57 -1.61 1.04 -3.07
C PHE A 57 -3.05 1.10 -2.53
N ALA A 58 -3.22 1.59 -1.30
CA ALA A 58 -4.53 1.69 -0.66
C ALA A 58 -5.48 2.60 -1.47
N ARG A 59 -4.99 3.76 -1.92
CA ARG A 59 -5.75 4.70 -2.74
C ARG A 59 -6.21 4.08 -4.05
N TRP A 60 -5.32 3.41 -4.77
CA TRP A 60 -5.63 2.76 -6.04
C TRP A 60 -6.68 1.64 -5.90
N MET A 61 -6.45 0.73 -4.95
CA MET A 61 -7.31 -0.44 -4.74
C MET A 61 -8.74 -0.08 -4.34
N VAL A 62 -8.89 0.95 -3.50
CA VAL A 62 -10.21 1.46 -3.09
C VAL A 62 -10.85 2.25 -4.23
N CYS A 63 -10.10 3.10 -4.94
CA CYS A 63 -10.62 3.86 -6.09
C CYS A 63 -11.20 2.93 -7.18
N GLU A 64 -10.47 1.88 -7.55
CA GLU A 64 -10.94 0.90 -8.54
C GLU A 64 -12.12 0.04 -8.04
N GLY A 65 -12.48 0.11 -6.75
CA GLY A 65 -13.49 -0.76 -6.16
C GLY A 65 -13.06 -2.23 -6.08
N ARG A 66 -11.75 -2.50 -6.12
CA ARG A 66 -11.23 -3.87 -5.96
C ARG A 66 -11.47 -4.40 -4.55
N VAL A 67 -11.41 -3.51 -3.57
CA VAL A 67 -11.77 -3.77 -2.16
C VAL A 67 -12.52 -2.57 -1.61
N GLY A 68 -13.38 -2.80 -0.61
CA GLY A 68 -14.03 -1.71 0.12
C GLY A 68 -13.07 -1.00 1.09
N PRO A 69 -13.39 0.24 1.51
CA PRO A 69 -12.59 0.99 2.48
C PRO A 69 -12.37 0.24 3.79
N THR A 70 -13.39 -0.44 4.31
CA THR A 70 -13.30 -1.24 5.55
C THR A 70 -12.27 -2.34 5.43
N GLN A 71 -12.33 -3.13 4.35
CA GLN A 71 -11.37 -4.19 4.11
C GLN A 71 -9.94 -3.64 3.98
N MET A 72 -9.74 -2.54 3.24
CA MET A 72 -8.40 -1.99 3.08
C MET A 72 -7.82 -1.45 4.40
N ARG A 73 -8.63 -0.88 5.30
CA ARG A 73 -8.15 -0.49 6.65
C ARG A 73 -7.64 -1.70 7.43
N VAL A 74 -8.37 -2.82 7.38
CA VAL A 74 -7.95 -4.06 8.03
C VAL A 74 -6.64 -4.57 7.44
N LEU A 75 -6.47 -4.52 6.11
CA LEU A 75 -5.22 -4.94 5.46
C LEU A 75 -4.03 -4.05 5.86
N VAL A 76 -4.20 -2.73 5.88
CA VAL A 76 -3.15 -1.79 6.27
C VAL A 76 -2.68 -2.04 7.70
N ILE A 77 -3.62 -2.18 8.64
CA ILE A 77 -3.31 -2.41 10.06
C ILE A 77 -2.76 -3.81 10.29
N GLY A 78 -3.41 -4.82 9.70
CA GLY A 78 -3.07 -6.24 9.89
C GLY A 78 -1.68 -6.57 9.36
N TYR A 79 -1.26 -5.96 8.25
CA TYR A 79 0.08 -6.16 7.70
C TYR A 79 1.18 -5.64 8.64
N ASP A 80 1.00 -4.47 9.25
CA ASP A 80 1.98 -3.91 10.19
C ASP A 80 2.05 -4.73 11.49
N LEU A 81 0.90 -5.15 12.01
CA LEU A 81 0.83 -6.06 13.16
C LEU A 81 1.54 -7.40 12.88
N LYS A 82 1.36 -7.94 11.68
CA LYS A 82 2.03 -9.18 11.27
C LYS A 82 3.55 -9.02 11.22
N LYS A 83 4.06 -7.92 10.66
CA LYS A 83 5.51 -7.62 10.70
C LYS A 83 6.05 -7.52 12.12
N LEU A 84 5.28 -6.92 13.03
CA LEU A 84 5.66 -6.83 14.44
C LEU A 84 5.78 -8.22 15.05
N LEU A 85 4.79 -9.09 14.84
CA LEU A 85 4.82 -10.47 15.32
C LEU A 85 5.99 -11.24 14.72
N ASP A 86 6.16 -11.20 13.39
CA ASP A 86 7.22 -11.88 12.67
C ASP A 86 8.62 -11.43 13.17
N SER A 87 8.79 -10.12 13.43
CA SER A 87 10.01 -9.57 14.03
C SER A 87 10.26 -10.04 15.46
N VAL A 88 9.20 -10.21 16.27
CA VAL A 88 9.31 -10.71 17.66
C VAL A 88 9.58 -12.22 17.68
N THR A 89 9.06 -12.97 16.70
CA THR A 89 9.28 -14.42 16.58
C THR A 89 10.58 -14.81 15.89
N GLY A 90 11.38 -13.83 15.45
CA GLY A 90 12.73 -14.04 14.92
C GLY A 90 12.84 -14.20 13.39
N ASP A 91 11.76 -13.93 12.64
CA ASP A 91 11.77 -13.94 11.17
C ASP A 91 11.18 -12.63 10.60
N PRO A 92 11.87 -11.48 10.78
CA PRO A 92 11.37 -10.18 10.33
C PRO A 92 11.17 -10.07 8.81
N ASN A 93 11.69 -11.02 8.03
CA ASN A 93 11.65 -11.00 6.56
C ASN A 93 10.70 -12.06 5.98
N ARG A 94 9.87 -12.70 6.79
CA ARG A 94 8.92 -13.74 6.36
C ARG A 94 8.04 -13.32 5.18
N GLU A 95 7.73 -12.02 5.10
CA GLU A 95 6.87 -11.42 4.07
C GLU A 95 7.66 -10.81 2.90
N ALA A 96 8.96 -11.07 2.81
CA ALA A 96 9.79 -10.57 1.72
C ALA A 96 9.43 -11.28 0.41
N VAL A 97 8.95 -10.52 -0.57
CA VAL A 97 8.70 -11.00 -1.94
C VAL A 97 9.87 -10.75 -2.89
N THR A 98 10.98 -10.24 -2.34
CA THR A 98 12.26 -9.99 -3.02
C THR A 98 13.40 -10.29 -2.05
N ASP A 99 14.65 -10.30 -2.52
CA ASP A 99 15.83 -10.44 -1.63
C ASP A 99 16.06 -9.23 -0.71
N ASN A 100 15.29 -8.14 -0.89
CA ASN A 100 15.36 -6.99 -0.01
C ASN A 100 14.64 -7.28 1.33
N PRO A 101 15.17 -6.76 2.46
CA PRO A 101 14.52 -6.92 3.75
C PRO A 101 13.16 -6.20 3.79
N VAL A 102 12.26 -6.72 4.62
CA VAL A 102 10.98 -6.07 4.92
C VAL A 102 11.26 -4.84 5.81
N SER A 103 10.62 -3.70 5.50
CA SER A 103 10.73 -2.53 6.36
C SER A 103 10.20 -2.84 7.77
N PRO A 104 10.80 -2.29 8.83
CA PRO A 104 10.26 -2.46 10.17
C PRO A 104 8.83 -1.91 10.27
N PRO A 105 8.03 -2.38 11.25
CA PRO A 105 6.73 -1.80 11.56
C PRO A 105 6.87 -0.31 11.91
N ASP A 106 5.97 0.52 11.39
CA ASP A 106 6.00 1.96 11.66
C ASP A 106 4.60 2.61 11.57
N ILE A 107 4.23 3.33 12.62
CA ILE A 107 2.90 3.96 12.74
C ILE A 107 2.65 5.04 11.68
N GLY A 108 3.71 5.71 11.19
CA GLY A 108 3.62 6.71 10.13
C GLY A 108 3.29 6.06 8.79
N VAL A 109 3.88 4.90 8.51
CA VAL A 109 3.54 4.10 7.32
C VAL A 109 2.08 3.66 7.37
N VAL A 110 1.59 3.21 8.54
CA VAL A 110 0.17 2.86 8.76
C VAL A 110 -0.74 4.07 8.54
N ALA A 111 -0.40 5.23 9.13
CA ALA A 111 -1.19 6.45 9.01
C ALA A 111 -1.32 6.91 7.55
N TRP A 112 -0.24 6.87 6.77
CA TRP A 112 -0.27 7.16 5.34
C TRP A 112 -1.07 6.12 4.54
N GLY A 113 -0.98 4.83 4.88
CA GLY A 113 -1.85 3.81 4.30
C GLY A 113 -3.34 4.08 4.53
N LEU A 114 -3.72 4.44 5.76
CA LEU A 114 -5.11 4.79 6.13
C LEU A 114 -5.59 6.09 5.47
N LYS A 115 -4.70 7.07 5.30
CA LYS A 115 -4.97 8.26 4.50
C LYS A 115 -5.24 7.87 3.04
N GLY A 116 -4.44 6.97 2.47
CA GLY A 116 -4.65 6.41 1.13
C GLY A 116 -6.02 5.76 0.96
N VAL A 117 -6.50 5.03 1.97
CA VAL A 117 -7.88 4.48 1.97
C VAL A 117 -8.93 5.58 1.85
N SER A 118 -8.78 6.64 2.64
CA SER A 118 -9.76 7.72 2.70
C SER A 118 -9.79 8.51 1.37
N ASP A 119 -8.61 8.85 0.85
CA ASP A 119 -8.47 9.51 -0.45
C ASP A 119 -8.96 8.62 -1.60
N GLY A 120 -8.71 7.30 -1.52
CA GLY A 120 -9.19 6.32 -2.49
C GLY A 120 -10.71 6.19 -2.49
N SER A 121 -11.35 6.28 -1.33
CA SER A 121 -12.81 6.30 -1.21
C SER A 121 -13.40 7.55 -1.85
N ALA A 122 -12.81 8.72 -1.59
CA ALA A 122 -13.25 9.97 -2.21
C ALA A 122 -13.06 9.94 -3.74
N ASP A 123 -11.95 9.37 -4.23
CA ASP A 123 -11.74 9.18 -5.66
C ASP A 123 -12.70 8.16 -6.27
N HIS A 124 -13.04 7.09 -5.55
CA HIS A 124 -14.05 6.11 -5.98
C HIS A 124 -15.41 6.78 -6.20
N ASP A 125 -15.88 7.55 -5.21
CA ASP A 125 -17.16 8.25 -5.30
C ASP A 125 -17.18 9.26 -6.45
N ARG A 126 -16.05 9.91 -6.72
CA ARG A 126 -15.91 10.90 -7.80
C ARG A 126 -15.80 10.27 -9.19
N CYS A 127 -15.14 9.13 -9.31
CA CYS A 127 -14.62 8.65 -10.58
C CYS A 127 -15.09 7.26 -10.99
N ASN A 128 -15.64 6.49 -10.05
CA ASN A 128 -15.97 5.08 -10.24
C ASN A 128 -17.22 4.65 -9.45
N GLN A 129 -18.14 5.58 -9.19
CA GLN A 129 -19.34 5.37 -8.38
C GLN A 129 -20.26 4.22 -8.89
N ALA A 130 -20.17 3.90 -10.18
CA ALA A 130 -20.95 2.81 -10.78
C ALA A 130 -20.48 1.41 -10.34
N VAL A 131 -19.24 1.29 -9.83
CA VAL A 131 -18.70 0.02 -9.34
C VAL A 131 -19.05 -0.11 -7.86
N SER A 132 -19.77 -1.16 -7.48
CA SER A 132 -19.96 -1.50 -6.07
C SER A 132 -18.78 -2.33 -5.58
N PRO A 133 -17.97 -1.84 -4.62
CA PRO A 133 -16.90 -2.65 -4.04
C PRO A 133 -17.47 -3.87 -3.30
N PRO A 134 -16.75 -4.99 -3.25
CA PRO A 134 -17.15 -6.13 -2.43
C PRO A 134 -17.08 -5.77 -0.95
N PHE A 135 -17.94 -6.40 -0.14
CA PHE A 135 -17.82 -6.33 1.32
C PHE A 135 -16.49 -6.91 1.80
N TRP A 136 -16.12 -8.07 1.25
CA TRP A 136 -14.86 -8.74 1.51
C TRP A 136 -14.40 -9.53 0.28
N ARG A 137 -13.10 -9.52 0.01
CA ARG A 137 -12.44 -10.33 -1.02
C ARG A 137 -11.27 -11.10 -0.40
N PRO A 138 -11.11 -12.42 -0.65
CA PRO A 138 -9.93 -13.16 -0.18
C PRO A 138 -8.61 -12.50 -0.58
N ILE A 139 -7.59 -12.60 0.27
CA ILE A 139 -6.28 -11.93 0.07
C ILE A 139 -5.60 -12.48 -1.18
N GLU A 140 -5.77 -13.77 -1.46
CA GLU A 140 -5.23 -14.49 -2.61
C GLU A 140 -5.79 -13.94 -3.93
N GLU A 141 -7.04 -13.46 -3.92
CA GLU A 141 -7.67 -12.82 -5.08
C GLU A 141 -7.21 -11.37 -5.26
N ILE A 142 -6.73 -10.73 -4.20
CA ILE A 142 -6.23 -9.35 -4.24
C ILE A 142 -4.78 -9.31 -4.74
N PHE A 143 -3.94 -10.23 -4.25
CA PHE A 143 -2.50 -10.22 -4.49
C PHE A 143 -2.03 -11.34 -5.44
N GLY A 144 -2.89 -12.30 -5.79
CA GLY A 144 -2.55 -13.49 -6.57
C GLY A 144 -2.15 -14.69 -5.70
N GLN A 145 -2.28 -15.91 -6.25
CA GLN A 145 -2.03 -17.20 -5.57
C GLN A 145 -0.61 -17.38 -4.97
N SER A 146 0.32 -16.46 -5.20
CA SER A 146 1.70 -16.54 -4.70
C SER A 146 1.88 -16.06 -3.26
N VAL A 147 0.86 -15.48 -2.63
CA VAL A 147 0.91 -15.20 -1.19
C VAL A 147 0.48 -16.47 -0.47
N GLN A 148 1.44 -17.26 0.03
CA GLN A 148 1.13 -18.35 0.96
C GLN A 148 0.56 -17.72 2.23
N SER A 149 -0.77 -17.66 2.32
CA SER A 149 -1.47 -17.41 3.56
C SER A 149 -1.03 -18.49 4.58
N PRO A 150 -0.54 -18.12 5.78
CA PRO A 150 -0.37 -19.06 6.87
C PRO A 150 -1.70 -19.37 7.60
N TYR A 151 -2.83 -18.90 7.06
CA TYR A 151 -4.19 -19.35 7.40
C TYR A 151 -4.73 -20.28 6.31
#